data_AF-A0A1H0EDW9-F1
#
_entry.id   AF-A0A1H0EDW9-F1
#
_cell.length_a   1.000
_cell.length_b   1.000
_cell.length_c   1.000
_cell.angle_alpha   90.00
_cell.angle_beta   90.00
_cell.angle_gamma   90.00
#
_symmetry.space_group_name_H-M   'P 1'
#
loop_
_entity.id
_entity.type
_entity.pdbx_description
1 polymer ?
#
loop_
_entity_poly.entity_id
_entity_poly.type
_entity_poly.pdbx_seq_one_letter_code
_entity_poly.pdbx_strand_id
1 'polypeptide(L)'
;MGKYFGTDGVRGVANSELTPELAFKLGRFGGFVLTKDKDRPKVLIGRDTRVSGHMLEGALVAGLLSIGAEVMRLGVISTPGVSYLTKALGAEAGVMISASHNPVADNGIKFFGPDGFKLSDEQELEIEELIDMADDQLPRPVGADLGQVMDYFEGGQKYLQYLKNTVDEDFSGIHIALDCAHGATSSLATHLFADLDADISIMGASPNGININAGVGSTHPESLAAMVKEKGADVGLSFDGDGDRLIAIDEKGNIVDGDQIMFICGKYMKEQGRLKHSTIVSTVMSNLGFYKGLEVLGIHSVPTAVGDRYVVEEMKKSGFNLGGEQSGHIIFLDYNTTGDGLLTGLQLVNIMKSTQKTLSELAADMKKFPQKLVNVRVTDKHHVTDNEKVKAVIEQVEAEMNGDGRILVRPSGTEPLVRVMAEAPTEELCEAYVERIVSVVKEEMELKE
;
A
#
# COMPACT_ATOMS: atom_id res chain seq x y z
N MET A 1 -0.90 -9.00 -16.99
CA MET A 1 0.16 -9.11 -15.96
C MET A 1 1.41 -9.56 -16.67
N GLY A 2 2.54 -8.89 -16.42
CA GLY A 2 3.81 -9.19 -17.06
C GLY A 2 4.38 -10.54 -16.60
N LYS A 3 5.45 -10.98 -17.26
CA LYS A 3 6.16 -12.22 -16.91
C LYS A 3 6.93 -12.09 -15.59
N TYR A 4 7.44 -10.90 -15.30
CA TYR A 4 8.22 -10.56 -14.11
C TYR A 4 7.52 -9.51 -13.24
N PHE A 5 6.93 -8.49 -13.85
CA PHE A 5 6.20 -7.43 -13.16
C PHE A 5 4.82 -7.94 -12.72
N GLY A 6 4.60 -7.95 -11.41
CA GLY A 6 3.32 -8.24 -10.79
C GLY A 6 2.45 -7.00 -10.66
N THR A 7 1.54 -6.99 -9.69
CA THR A 7 0.68 -5.83 -9.42
C THR A 7 1.43 -4.63 -8.83
N ASP A 8 2.59 -4.85 -8.23
CA ASP A 8 3.39 -3.82 -7.57
C ASP A 8 4.89 -4.16 -7.63
N GLY A 9 5.46 -4.00 -8.83
CA GLY A 9 6.85 -4.30 -9.13
C GLY A 9 7.15 -5.79 -9.30
N VAL A 10 8.43 -6.15 -9.28
CA VAL A 10 8.90 -7.54 -9.34
C VAL A 10 9.06 -8.06 -7.91
N ARG A 11 8.36 -9.13 -7.55
CA ARG A 11 8.39 -9.73 -6.20
C ARG A 11 8.72 -11.22 -6.28
N GLY A 12 9.34 -11.73 -5.23
CA GLY A 12 9.57 -13.17 -5.05
C GLY A 12 10.43 -13.47 -3.84
N VAL A 13 10.61 -14.75 -3.54
CA VAL A 13 11.53 -15.20 -2.49
C VAL A 13 12.94 -14.77 -2.86
N ALA A 14 13.56 -13.97 -2.01
CA ALA A 14 14.89 -13.43 -2.25
C ALA A 14 15.92 -14.55 -2.35
N ASN A 15 16.83 -14.44 -3.32
CA ASN A 15 17.85 -15.45 -3.63
C ASN A 15 17.33 -16.79 -4.18
N SER A 16 16.04 -16.87 -4.54
CA SER A 16 15.45 -18.03 -5.22
C SER A 16 14.71 -17.61 -6.48
N GLU A 17 13.67 -16.80 -6.33
CA GLU A 17 12.87 -16.26 -7.44
C GLU A 17 13.39 -14.87 -7.82
N LEU A 18 13.63 -14.02 -6.82
CA LEU A 18 14.27 -12.72 -6.97
C LEU A 18 15.76 -12.84 -6.64
N THR A 19 16.54 -13.23 -7.64
CA THR A 19 17.98 -13.45 -7.48
C THR A 19 18.77 -12.14 -7.63
N PRO A 20 20.01 -12.04 -7.10
CA PRO A 20 20.87 -10.89 -7.36
C PRO A 20 21.15 -10.68 -8.85
N GLU A 21 21.19 -11.74 -9.66
CA GLU A 21 21.35 -11.63 -11.12
C GLU A 21 20.14 -10.94 -11.76
N LEU A 22 18.91 -11.28 -11.33
CA LEU A 22 17.70 -10.60 -11.79
C LEU A 22 17.68 -9.14 -11.31
N ALA A 23 18.09 -8.87 -10.07
CA ALA A 23 18.18 -7.51 -9.54
C ALA A 23 19.20 -6.65 -10.30
N PHE A 24 20.35 -7.21 -10.69
CA PHE A 24 21.32 -6.53 -11.55
C PHE A 24 20.71 -6.18 -12.91
N LYS A 25 20.02 -7.15 -13.54
CA LYS A 25 19.31 -6.93 -14.80
C LYS A 25 18.26 -5.83 -14.67
N LEU A 26 17.46 -5.83 -13.60
CA LEU A 26 16.46 -4.79 -13.34
C LEU A 26 17.11 -3.42 -13.16
N GLY A 27 18.24 -3.32 -12.47
CA GLY A 27 18.99 -2.07 -12.32
C GLY A 27 19.53 -1.57 -13.66
N ARG A 28 20.09 -2.46 -14.47
CA ARG A 28 20.67 -2.12 -15.77
C ARG A 28 19.62 -1.76 -16.82
N PHE A 29 18.65 -2.64 -17.05
CA PHE A 29 17.61 -2.47 -18.07
C PHE A 29 16.56 -1.45 -17.63
N GLY A 30 16.09 -1.53 -16.39
CA GLY A 30 15.17 -0.54 -15.81
C GLY A 30 15.80 0.84 -15.76
N GLY A 31 17.05 0.94 -15.31
CA GLY A 31 17.81 2.18 -15.37
C GLY A 31 17.86 2.75 -16.79
N PHE A 32 18.19 1.93 -17.79
CA PHE A 32 18.29 2.39 -19.17
C PHE A 32 16.97 2.90 -19.73
N VAL A 33 15.88 2.13 -19.56
CA VAL A 33 14.54 2.53 -20.04
C VAL A 33 14.09 3.86 -19.45
N LEU A 34 14.36 4.07 -18.15
CA LEU A 34 13.96 5.29 -17.45
C LEU A 34 14.85 6.50 -17.72
N THR A 35 16.02 6.29 -18.35
CA THR A 35 17.06 7.32 -18.45
C THR A 35 17.62 7.55 -19.85
N LYS A 36 17.17 6.78 -20.85
CA LYS A 36 17.67 6.81 -22.24
C LYS A 36 17.71 8.20 -22.91
N ASP A 37 16.90 9.14 -22.45
CA ASP A 37 16.81 10.50 -22.99
C ASP A 37 17.61 11.55 -22.20
N LYS A 38 18.48 11.11 -21.27
CA LYS A 38 19.16 11.98 -20.31
C LYS A 38 20.67 11.74 -20.31
N ASP A 39 21.42 12.84 -20.28
CA ASP A 39 22.86 12.81 -20.05
C ASP A 39 23.13 12.77 -18.54
N ARG A 40 23.86 11.73 -18.08
CA ARG A 40 24.15 11.45 -16.66
C ARG A 40 22.91 11.47 -15.74
N PRO A 41 22.00 10.51 -15.94
CA PRO A 41 20.75 10.45 -15.19
C PRO A 41 20.96 10.15 -13.71
N LYS A 42 20.09 10.68 -12.86
CA LYS A 42 20.11 10.46 -11.42
C LYS A 42 19.02 9.47 -11.00
N VAL A 43 19.41 8.50 -10.20
CA VAL A 43 18.51 7.46 -9.68
C VAL A 43 18.67 7.34 -8.17
N LEU A 44 17.56 7.41 -7.43
CA LEU A 44 17.56 7.19 -5.99
C LEU A 44 17.27 5.71 -5.70
N ILE A 45 17.88 5.18 -4.64
CA ILE A 45 17.60 3.81 -4.17
C ILE A 45 17.39 3.79 -2.66
N GLY A 46 16.23 3.26 -2.25
CA GLY A 46 15.88 3.01 -0.85
C GLY A 46 15.49 1.55 -0.64
N ARG A 47 15.44 1.13 0.62
CA ARG A 47 15.05 -0.23 1.00
C ARG A 47 14.36 -0.28 2.37
N ASP A 48 13.71 -1.40 2.65
CA ASP A 48 13.27 -1.72 4.00
C ASP A 48 14.40 -2.38 4.83
N THR A 49 14.02 -2.99 5.96
CA THR A 49 14.93 -3.57 6.95
C THR A 49 15.29 -5.03 6.68
N ARG A 50 14.81 -5.66 5.60
CA ARG A 50 15.11 -7.07 5.29
C ARG A 50 16.61 -7.27 5.06
N VAL A 51 17.14 -8.37 5.59
CA VAL A 51 18.55 -8.76 5.39
C VAL A 51 18.92 -8.93 3.91
N SER A 52 17.99 -9.42 3.08
CA SER A 52 18.19 -9.59 1.64
C SER A 52 18.29 -8.25 0.90
N GLY A 53 17.80 -7.15 1.48
CA GLY A 53 17.84 -5.82 0.90
C GLY A 53 19.26 -5.37 0.55
N HIS A 54 20.25 -5.72 1.37
CA HIS A 54 21.67 -5.40 1.11
C HIS A 54 22.21 -6.08 -0.14
N MET A 55 21.90 -7.37 -0.31
CA MET A 55 22.35 -8.16 -1.47
C MET A 55 21.72 -7.64 -2.76
N LEU A 56 20.42 -7.37 -2.74
CA LEU A 56 19.68 -6.86 -3.89
C LEU A 56 20.08 -5.41 -4.22
N GLU A 57 20.32 -4.56 -3.22
CA GLU A 57 20.83 -3.20 -3.39
C GLU A 57 22.19 -3.20 -4.09
N GLY A 58 23.12 -4.06 -3.66
CA GLY A 58 24.42 -4.19 -4.30
C GLY A 58 24.33 -4.54 -5.79
N ALA A 59 23.44 -5.46 -6.15
CA ALA A 59 23.20 -5.85 -7.53
C ALA A 59 22.53 -4.74 -8.37
N LEU A 60 21.48 -4.11 -7.83
CA LEU A 60 20.78 -2.99 -8.48
C LEU A 60 21.71 -1.81 -8.74
N VAL A 61 22.47 -1.40 -7.73
CA VAL A 61 23.45 -0.31 -7.84
C VAL A 61 24.48 -0.64 -8.92
N ALA A 62 25.01 -1.87 -8.96
CA ALA A 62 25.95 -2.26 -10.01
C ALA A 62 25.32 -2.17 -11.41
N GLY A 63 24.06 -2.57 -11.57
CA GLY A 63 23.31 -2.43 -12.82
C GLY A 63 23.16 -0.97 -13.27
N LEU A 64 22.74 -0.10 -12.35
CA LEU A 64 22.56 1.34 -12.59
C LEU A 64 23.87 2.06 -12.94
N LEU A 65 24.95 1.79 -12.21
CA LEU A 65 26.27 2.38 -12.50
C LEU A 65 26.82 1.93 -13.87
N SER A 66 26.49 0.71 -14.28
CA SER A 66 26.95 0.11 -15.55
C SER A 66 26.39 0.77 -16.81
N ILE A 67 25.36 1.62 -16.68
CA ILE A 67 24.78 2.41 -17.77
C ILE A 67 25.13 3.90 -17.69
N GLY A 68 25.95 4.31 -16.71
CA GLY A 68 26.37 5.70 -16.53
C GLY A 68 25.48 6.53 -15.60
N ALA A 69 24.56 5.92 -14.85
CA ALA A 69 23.70 6.65 -13.93
C ALA A 69 24.43 7.09 -12.65
N GLU A 70 24.09 8.27 -12.15
CA GLU A 70 24.40 8.71 -10.80
C GLU A 70 23.39 8.08 -9.83
N VAL A 71 23.87 7.34 -8.83
CA VAL A 71 23.05 6.63 -7.85
C VAL A 71 23.16 7.27 -6.48
N MET A 72 22.03 7.63 -5.90
CA MET A 72 21.93 8.18 -4.54
C MET A 72 21.28 7.15 -3.61
N ARG A 73 22.06 6.61 -2.66
CA ARG A 73 21.56 5.64 -1.67
C ARG A 73 20.90 6.36 -0.51
N LEU A 74 19.64 6.03 -0.27
CA LEU A 74 18.82 6.57 0.81
C LEU A 74 18.93 5.73 2.09
N GLY A 75 19.42 4.49 1.98
CA GLY A 75 19.43 3.54 3.09
C GLY A 75 18.02 3.05 3.42
N VAL A 76 17.73 2.89 4.72
CA VAL A 76 16.41 2.47 5.18
C VAL A 76 15.46 3.67 5.14
N ILE A 77 14.43 3.59 4.30
CA ILE A 77 13.40 4.62 4.13
C ILE A 77 12.09 3.97 3.69
N SER A 78 10.95 4.60 3.97
CA SER A 78 9.65 4.12 3.49
C SER A 78 9.52 4.25 1.96
N THR A 79 8.71 3.38 1.35
CA THR A 79 8.33 3.47 -0.07
C THR A 79 7.83 4.88 -0.47
N PRO A 80 6.89 5.51 0.26
CA PRO A 80 6.50 6.89 -0.02
C PRO A 80 7.62 7.92 0.09
N GLY A 81 8.63 7.68 0.93
CA GLY A 81 9.82 8.53 1.01
C GLY A 81 10.65 8.50 -0.27
N VAL A 82 10.80 7.32 -0.90
CA VAL A 82 11.45 7.19 -2.21
C VAL A 82 10.66 7.94 -3.29
N SER A 83 9.35 7.74 -3.34
CA SER A 83 8.44 8.42 -4.29
C SER A 83 8.54 9.94 -4.18
N TYR A 84 8.43 10.48 -2.96
CA TYR A 84 8.56 11.90 -2.68
C TYR A 84 9.94 12.45 -3.09
N LEU A 85 11.03 11.82 -2.65
CA LEU A 85 12.39 12.31 -2.90
C LEU A 85 12.76 12.26 -4.39
N THR A 86 12.27 11.28 -5.14
CA THR A 86 12.49 11.19 -6.58
C THR A 86 12.00 12.46 -7.28
N LYS A 87 10.75 12.84 -7.00
CA LYS A 87 10.15 14.08 -7.52
C LYS A 87 10.84 15.33 -6.96
N ALA A 88 11.09 15.38 -5.64
CA ALA A 88 11.60 16.56 -4.96
C ALA A 88 13.07 16.88 -5.28
N LEU A 89 13.87 15.87 -5.67
CA LEU A 89 15.25 16.05 -6.12
C LEU A 89 15.39 16.14 -7.64
N GLY A 90 14.27 16.07 -8.37
CA GLY A 90 14.25 16.11 -9.83
C GLY A 90 15.05 14.97 -10.46
N ALA A 91 15.01 13.80 -9.85
CA ALA A 91 15.68 12.61 -10.36
C ALA A 91 14.82 11.91 -11.41
N GLU A 92 15.48 11.20 -12.32
CA GLU A 92 14.83 10.47 -13.40
C GLU A 92 14.07 9.24 -12.90
N ALA A 93 14.56 8.61 -11.83
CA ALA A 93 13.90 7.44 -11.25
C ALA A 93 14.19 7.27 -9.75
N GLY A 94 13.27 6.58 -9.09
CA GLY A 94 13.42 6.07 -7.73
C GLY A 94 13.23 4.56 -7.71
N VAL A 95 14.03 3.87 -6.91
CA VAL A 95 13.93 2.42 -6.72
C VAL A 95 13.72 2.13 -5.24
N MET A 96 12.73 1.30 -4.94
CA MET A 96 12.47 0.83 -3.59
C MET A 96 12.60 -0.70 -3.53
N ILE A 97 13.43 -1.19 -2.62
CA ILE A 97 13.62 -2.62 -2.36
C ILE A 97 12.79 -3.03 -1.15
N SER A 98 11.62 -3.61 -1.40
CA SER A 98 10.74 -4.15 -0.36
C SER A 98 9.65 -5.05 -0.93
N ALA A 99 9.17 -5.98 -0.09
CA ALA A 99 7.92 -6.71 -0.28
C ALA A 99 6.78 -6.26 0.66
N SER A 100 6.81 -5.03 1.19
CA SER A 100 5.75 -4.47 2.06
C SER A 100 5.49 -5.38 3.27
N HIS A 101 4.24 -5.76 3.52
CA HIS A 101 3.77 -6.62 4.60
C HIS A 101 4.19 -8.10 4.52
N ASN A 102 4.83 -8.56 3.43
CA ASN A 102 5.19 -9.98 3.29
C ASN A 102 6.19 -10.45 4.38
N PRO A 103 6.30 -11.76 4.66
CA PRO A 103 7.33 -12.30 5.57
C PRO A 103 8.75 -12.08 5.04
N VAL A 104 9.76 -12.13 5.91
CA VAL A 104 11.17 -11.76 5.59
C VAL A 104 11.80 -12.49 4.39
N ALA A 105 11.37 -13.70 4.08
CA ALA A 105 11.89 -14.48 2.95
C ALA A 105 11.65 -13.78 1.61
N ASP A 106 10.54 -13.04 1.50
CA ASP A 106 10.16 -12.33 0.29
C ASP A 106 10.90 -11.00 0.20
N ASN A 107 11.20 -10.55 -1.02
CA ASN A 107 11.57 -9.17 -1.28
C ASN A 107 10.99 -8.74 -2.64
N GLY A 108 11.14 -7.47 -2.98
CA GLY A 108 10.62 -6.91 -4.22
C GLY A 108 11.37 -5.67 -4.65
N ILE A 109 11.21 -5.30 -5.91
CA ILE A 109 11.80 -4.11 -6.52
C ILE A 109 10.67 -3.32 -7.18
N LYS A 110 10.45 -2.09 -6.70
CA LYS A 110 9.46 -1.14 -7.20
C LYS A 110 10.18 0.05 -7.81
N PHE A 111 9.66 0.55 -8.93
CA PHE A 111 10.21 1.72 -9.62
C PHE A 111 9.23 2.89 -9.57
N PHE A 112 9.78 4.08 -9.43
CA PHE A 112 9.08 5.36 -9.52
C PHE A 112 9.70 6.18 -10.64
N GLY A 113 8.86 6.78 -11.48
CA GLY A 113 9.27 7.74 -12.49
C GLY A 113 9.59 9.13 -11.90
N PRO A 114 9.99 10.09 -12.75
CA PRO A 114 10.40 11.42 -12.30
C PRO A 114 9.25 12.25 -11.70
N ASP A 115 8.00 11.87 -12.01
CA ASP A 115 6.80 12.49 -11.46
C ASP A 115 6.38 11.90 -10.10
N GLY A 116 7.12 10.90 -9.60
CA GLY A 116 6.87 10.20 -8.34
C GLY A 116 5.85 9.06 -8.44
N PHE A 117 5.27 8.82 -9.62
CA PHE A 117 4.34 7.70 -9.82
C PHE A 117 5.06 6.42 -10.25
N LYS A 118 4.36 5.29 -10.15
CA LYS A 118 4.85 4.01 -10.68
C LYS A 118 4.99 4.06 -12.21
N LEU A 119 5.70 3.08 -12.76
CA LEU A 119 5.91 2.97 -14.20
C LEU A 119 4.60 2.70 -14.96
N SER A 120 4.60 3.11 -16.23
CA SER A 120 3.55 2.73 -17.19
C SER A 120 3.70 1.27 -17.64
N ASP A 121 2.62 0.66 -18.12
CA ASP A 121 2.66 -0.70 -18.69
C ASP A 121 3.66 -0.80 -19.83
N GLU A 122 3.75 0.24 -20.66
CA GLU A 122 4.67 0.28 -21.79
C GLU A 122 6.13 0.25 -21.31
N GLN A 123 6.45 0.95 -20.22
CA GLN A 123 7.79 0.91 -19.62
C GLN A 123 8.09 -0.42 -18.95
N GLU A 124 7.14 -1.02 -18.22
CA GLU A 124 7.31 -2.35 -17.62
C GLU A 124 7.57 -3.39 -18.71
N LEU A 125 6.78 -3.36 -19.80
CA LEU A 125 6.94 -4.26 -20.93
C LEU A 125 8.30 -4.08 -21.63
N GLU A 126 8.74 -2.84 -21.87
CA GLU A 126 10.06 -2.56 -22.46
C GLU A 126 11.19 -3.16 -21.60
N ILE A 127 11.08 -3.08 -20.26
CA ILE A 127 12.05 -3.69 -19.35
C ILE A 127 12.01 -5.22 -19.44
N GLU A 128 10.83 -5.84 -19.49
CA GLU A 128 10.70 -7.29 -19.63
C GLU A 128 11.30 -7.81 -20.94
N GLU A 129 11.05 -7.12 -22.05
CA GLU A 129 11.62 -7.45 -23.35
C GLU A 129 13.15 -7.45 -23.31
N LEU A 130 13.76 -6.42 -22.68
CA LEU A 130 15.22 -6.34 -22.51
C LEU A 130 15.79 -7.46 -21.61
N ILE A 131 15.06 -7.86 -20.56
CA ILE A 131 15.48 -8.95 -19.66
C ILE A 131 15.56 -10.30 -20.40
N ASP A 132 14.63 -10.50 -21.34
CA ASP A 132 14.47 -11.73 -22.13
C ASP A 132 15.38 -11.78 -23.37
N MET A 133 16.03 -10.67 -23.76
CA MET A 133 17.02 -10.69 -24.83
C MET A 133 18.20 -11.61 -24.48
N ALA A 134 18.61 -12.43 -25.46
CA ALA A 134 19.73 -13.35 -25.30
C ALA A 134 21.07 -12.63 -25.08
N ASP A 135 21.26 -11.49 -25.76
CA ASP A 135 22.47 -10.67 -25.69
C ASP A 135 22.16 -9.25 -25.20
N ASP A 136 22.86 -8.82 -24.16
CA ASP A 136 22.81 -7.44 -23.65
C ASP A 136 23.67 -6.52 -24.54
N GLN A 137 22.98 -5.79 -25.42
CA GLN A 137 23.55 -4.82 -26.36
C GLN A 137 23.46 -3.36 -25.83
N LEU A 138 23.12 -3.16 -24.56
CA LEU A 138 23.02 -1.80 -24.01
C LEU A 138 24.39 -1.13 -23.89
N PRO A 139 24.44 0.21 -23.81
CA PRO A 139 25.68 0.95 -23.58
C PRO A 139 26.52 0.38 -22.43
N ARG A 140 27.84 0.40 -22.61
CA ARG A 140 28.84 0.02 -21.63
C ARG A 140 29.86 1.15 -21.48
N PRO A 141 29.50 2.26 -20.81
CA PRO A 141 30.43 3.33 -20.53
C PRO A 141 31.68 2.82 -19.81
N VAL A 142 32.81 3.46 -20.07
CA VAL A 142 34.11 3.10 -19.51
C VAL A 142 34.83 4.36 -19.02
N GLY A 143 35.80 4.19 -18.12
CA GLY A 143 36.59 5.31 -17.63
C GLY A 143 35.74 6.36 -16.90
N ALA A 144 35.80 7.61 -17.36
CA ALA A 144 35.12 8.73 -16.73
C ALA A 144 33.59 8.78 -16.97
N ASP A 145 33.08 7.93 -17.86
CA ASP A 145 31.65 7.87 -18.20
C ASP A 145 30.88 6.85 -17.34
N LEU A 146 31.58 6.09 -16.48
CA LEU A 146 30.93 5.23 -15.50
C LEU A 146 30.09 6.05 -14.52
N GLY A 147 28.98 5.45 -14.09
CA GLY A 147 28.12 6.03 -13.08
C GLY A 147 28.85 6.24 -11.76
N GLN A 148 28.32 7.16 -10.94
CA GLN A 148 28.86 7.46 -9.62
C GLN A 148 27.83 7.11 -8.56
N VAL A 149 28.28 6.67 -7.38
CA VAL A 149 27.41 6.38 -6.24
C VAL A 149 27.74 7.31 -5.09
N MET A 150 26.71 7.84 -4.42
CA MET A 150 26.83 8.59 -3.19
C MET A 150 25.74 8.22 -2.19
N ASP A 151 26.01 8.50 -0.92
CA ASP A 151 25.04 8.33 0.16
C ASP A 151 24.30 9.65 0.40
N TYR A 152 22.97 9.56 0.52
CA TYR A 152 22.08 10.69 0.77
C TYR A 152 21.13 10.37 1.93
N PHE A 153 21.70 10.07 3.09
CA PHE A 153 20.95 9.67 4.28
C PHE A 153 20.12 10.82 4.87
N GLU A 154 20.46 12.08 4.56
CA GLU A 154 19.63 13.25 4.90
C GLU A 154 18.26 13.25 4.21
N GLY A 155 18.07 12.43 3.17
CA GLY A 155 16.79 12.28 2.47
C GLY A 155 15.64 11.91 3.41
N GLY A 156 15.90 11.05 4.41
CA GLY A 156 14.90 10.68 5.40
C GLY A 156 14.39 11.89 6.20
N GLN A 157 15.29 12.77 6.66
CA GLN A 157 14.92 13.98 7.40
C GLN A 157 14.19 15.00 6.51
N LYS A 158 14.60 15.13 5.24
CA LYS A 158 13.90 15.98 4.28
C LYS A 158 12.47 15.51 4.04
N TYR A 159 12.25 14.19 3.96
CA TYR A 159 10.92 13.61 3.87
C TYR A 159 10.10 13.83 5.15
N LEU A 160 10.68 13.62 6.34
CA LEU A 160 9.97 13.89 7.60
C LEU A 160 9.55 15.36 7.75
N GLN A 161 10.45 16.30 7.41
CA GLN A 161 10.13 17.73 7.44
C GLN A 161 9.00 18.08 6.47
N TYR A 162 8.97 17.45 5.30
CA TYR A 162 7.88 17.61 4.36
C TYR A 162 6.54 17.14 4.93
N LEU A 163 6.52 15.94 5.52
CA LEU A 163 5.32 15.40 6.17
C LEU A 163 4.83 16.30 7.32
N LYS A 164 5.74 16.80 8.15
CA LYS A 164 5.42 17.72 9.25
C LYS A 164 4.70 18.98 8.76
N ASN A 165 5.06 19.49 7.58
CA ASN A 165 4.43 20.67 6.99
C ASN A 165 3.02 20.42 6.41
N THR A 166 2.51 19.18 6.48
CA THR A 166 1.15 18.84 6.00
C THR A 166 0.08 18.97 7.09
N VAL A 167 0.48 19.20 8.34
CA VAL A 167 -0.41 19.40 9.49
C VAL A 167 -0.23 20.80 10.07
N ASP A 168 -1.30 21.34 10.63
CA ASP A 168 -1.34 22.72 11.13
C ASP A 168 -1.07 22.81 12.65
N GLU A 169 -1.31 21.72 13.37
CA GLU A 169 -1.23 21.63 14.83
C GLU A 169 -0.06 20.74 15.28
N ASP A 170 0.46 21.01 16.48
CA ASP A 170 1.22 20.01 17.23
C ASP A 170 0.27 18.97 17.86
N PHE A 171 0.84 17.88 18.34
CA PHE A 171 0.12 16.76 18.97
C PHE A 171 0.32 16.71 20.48
N SER A 172 0.61 17.86 21.10
CA SER A 172 0.72 17.98 22.55
C SER A 172 -0.52 17.43 23.26
N GLY A 173 -0.31 16.62 24.29
CA GLY A 173 -1.40 16.01 25.06
C GLY A 173 -2.17 14.90 24.35
N ILE A 174 -1.66 14.37 23.23
CA ILE A 174 -2.12 13.13 22.62
C ILE A 174 -1.05 12.05 22.86
N HIS A 175 -1.47 10.92 23.43
CA HIS A 175 -0.63 9.74 23.59
C HIS A 175 -0.85 8.76 22.43
N ILE A 176 0.20 8.55 21.64
CA ILE A 176 0.19 7.71 20.44
C ILE A 176 0.98 6.42 20.70
N ALA A 177 0.34 5.26 20.53
CA ALA A 177 1.03 3.98 20.46
C ALA A 177 1.43 3.68 19.00
N LEU A 178 2.69 3.35 18.75
CA LEU A 178 3.23 3.09 17.42
C LEU A 178 3.68 1.64 17.28
N ASP A 179 3.24 0.98 16.21
CA ASP A 179 3.83 -0.27 15.72
C ASP A 179 4.45 -0.04 14.34
N CYS A 180 5.77 -0.12 14.27
CA CYS A 180 6.54 0.13 13.06
C CYS A 180 6.90 -1.15 12.28
N ALA A 181 6.29 -2.29 12.62
CA ALA A 181 6.45 -3.58 11.93
C ALA A 181 7.89 -4.11 11.80
N HIS A 182 8.81 -3.60 12.61
CA HIS A 182 10.26 -3.74 12.45
C HIS A 182 10.73 -3.36 11.04
N GLY A 183 10.00 -2.46 10.38
CA GLY A 183 10.18 -2.06 8.99
C GLY A 183 10.83 -0.70 8.84
N ALA A 184 10.65 -0.11 7.66
CA ALA A 184 11.23 1.16 7.25
C ALA A 184 10.82 2.35 8.14
N THR A 185 9.64 2.27 8.77
CA THR A 185 9.11 3.32 9.64
C THR A 185 9.69 3.31 11.06
N SER A 186 10.49 2.30 11.43
CA SER A 186 11.02 2.11 12.80
C SER A 186 11.73 3.35 13.36
N SER A 187 12.60 3.98 12.56
CA SER A 187 13.24 5.24 12.93
C SER A 187 12.40 6.46 12.54
N LEU A 188 11.65 6.40 11.43
CA LEU A 188 10.94 7.55 10.88
C LEU A 188 9.74 7.96 11.74
N ALA A 189 8.84 7.03 12.05
CA ALA A 189 7.63 7.32 12.82
C ALA A 189 7.96 7.83 14.22
N THR A 190 8.93 7.19 14.88
CA THR A 190 9.34 7.54 16.24
C THR A 190 9.86 8.98 16.34
N HIS A 191 10.63 9.43 15.35
CA HIS A 191 11.10 10.81 15.30
C HIS A 191 9.98 11.78 14.89
N LEU A 192 9.16 11.40 13.91
CA LEU A 192 8.11 12.27 13.36
C LEU A 192 7.07 12.67 14.43
N PHE A 193 6.54 11.70 15.17
CA PHE A 193 5.52 11.97 16.18
C PHE A 193 6.10 12.62 17.45
N ALA A 194 7.33 12.28 17.83
CA ALA A 194 8.02 12.97 18.93
C ALA A 194 8.29 14.45 18.62
N ASP A 195 8.70 14.77 17.38
CA ASP A 195 8.97 16.14 16.94
C ASP A 195 7.70 17.00 16.76
N LEU A 196 6.52 16.35 16.85
CA LEU A 196 5.21 16.97 16.93
C LEU A 196 4.67 17.00 18.38
N ASP A 197 5.53 16.83 19.37
CA ASP A 197 5.20 16.91 20.81
C ASP A 197 4.15 15.88 21.31
N ALA A 198 3.95 14.77 20.59
CA ALA A 198 3.13 13.67 21.07
C ALA A 198 3.84 12.85 22.16
N ASP A 199 3.10 12.37 23.15
CA ASP A 199 3.58 11.30 24.03
C ASP A 199 3.56 9.98 23.25
N ILE A 200 4.65 9.23 23.24
CA ILE A 200 4.76 8.02 22.40
C ILE A 200 5.06 6.75 23.21
N SER A 201 4.39 5.66 22.83
CA SER A 201 4.73 4.29 23.24
C SER A 201 4.98 3.45 22.01
N ILE A 202 6.09 2.72 21.97
CA ILE A 202 6.58 2.14 20.72
C ILE A 202 6.75 0.63 20.86
N MET A 203 6.28 -0.11 19.86
CA MET A 203 6.64 -1.49 19.57
C MET A 203 7.05 -1.63 18.11
N GLY A 204 7.57 -2.81 17.73
CA GLY A 204 7.93 -3.06 16.34
C GLY A 204 8.99 -2.09 15.80
N ALA A 205 9.86 -1.50 16.64
CA ALA A 205 10.83 -0.48 16.20
C ALA A 205 12.31 -0.89 16.36
N SER A 206 12.56 -2.17 16.63
CA SER A 206 13.92 -2.75 16.78
C SER A 206 14.24 -3.75 15.67
N PRO A 207 14.44 -3.30 14.41
CA PRO A 207 14.74 -4.20 13.30
C PRO A 207 16.09 -4.90 13.48
N ASN A 208 16.16 -6.19 13.14
CA ASN A 208 17.40 -6.98 13.18
C ASN A 208 17.72 -7.70 11.86
N GLY A 209 17.02 -7.36 10.78
CA GLY A 209 17.17 -7.99 9.47
C GLY A 209 16.23 -9.16 9.21
N ILE A 210 15.71 -9.81 10.27
CA ILE A 210 14.92 -11.04 10.19
C ILE A 210 13.51 -10.96 10.79
N ASN A 211 13.20 -9.91 11.55
CA ASN A 211 11.96 -9.76 12.33
C ASN A 211 10.90 -8.84 11.70
N ILE A 212 11.09 -8.37 10.47
CA ILE A 212 10.08 -7.53 9.78
C ILE A 212 8.74 -8.27 9.68
N ASN A 213 7.64 -7.57 9.99
CA ASN A 213 6.26 -8.05 9.97
C ASN A 213 5.98 -9.32 10.82
N ALA A 214 6.91 -9.73 11.69
CA ALA A 214 6.80 -10.98 12.43
C ALA A 214 5.86 -10.84 13.63
N GLY A 215 4.55 -11.06 13.40
CA GLY A 215 3.51 -10.94 14.44
C GLY A 215 3.26 -9.49 14.90
N VAL A 216 3.65 -8.52 14.07
CA VAL A 216 3.54 -7.07 14.27
C VAL A 216 3.17 -6.40 12.95
N GLY A 217 2.82 -5.12 13.01
CA GLY A 217 2.46 -4.29 11.85
C GLY A 217 0.99 -4.39 11.46
N SER A 218 0.62 -3.68 10.40
CA SER A 218 -0.78 -3.44 10.03
C SER A 218 -1.61 -4.72 9.76
N THR A 219 -0.96 -5.83 9.44
CA THR A 219 -1.60 -7.15 9.24
C THR A 219 -1.75 -7.95 10.53
N HIS A 220 -1.08 -7.54 11.61
CA HIS A 220 -1.12 -8.14 12.94
C HIS A 220 -1.28 -7.06 14.04
N PRO A 221 -2.35 -6.25 14.00
CA PRO A 221 -2.50 -5.09 14.87
C PRO A 221 -2.93 -5.45 16.31
N GLU A 222 -3.15 -6.73 16.63
CA GLU A 222 -3.73 -7.17 17.90
C GLU A 222 -2.83 -6.83 19.09
N SER A 223 -1.52 -6.93 18.90
CA SER A 223 -0.55 -6.60 19.94
C SER A 223 -0.48 -5.09 20.20
N LEU A 224 -0.64 -4.27 19.16
CA LEU A 224 -0.78 -2.83 19.31
C LEU A 224 -2.09 -2.48 20.03
N ALA A 225 -3.20 -3.16 19.70
CA ALA A 225 -4.47 -2.95 20.39
C ALA A 225 -4.42 -3.28 21.88
N ALA A 226 -3.66 -4.32 22.25
CA ALA A 226 -3.36 -4.62 23.65
C ALA A 226 -2.53 -3.50 24.29
N MET A 227 -1.49 -3.00 23.61
CA MET A 227 -0.64 -1.91 24.10
C MET A 227 -1.42 -0.61 24.30
N VAL A 228 -2.31 -0.24 23.38
CA VAL A 228 -3.16 0.97 23.51
C VAL A 228 -3.93 0.93 24.83
N LYS A 229 -4.59 -0.19 25.13
CA LYS A 229 -5.32 -0.37 26.39
C LYS A 229 -4.42 -0.42 27.62
N GLU A 230 -3.26 -1.07 27.52
CA GLU A 230 -2.31 -1.18 28.63
C GLU A 230 -1.72 0.18 29.01
N LYS A 231 -1.38 1.00 28.01
CA LYS A 231 -0.74 2.30 28.19
C LYS A 231 -1.73 3.45 28.35
N GLY A 232 -3.02 3.22 28.08
CA GLY A 232 -4.03 4.27 28.07
C GLY A 232 -3.80 5.29 26.95
N ALA A 233 -3.31 4.83 25.79
CA ALA A 233 -3.06 5.69 24.64
C ALA A 233 -4.38 6.12 23.98
N ASP A 234 -4.40 7.33 23.42
CA ASP A 234 -5.56 7.90 22.72
C ASP A 234 -5.77 7.27 21.33
N VAL A 235 -4.68 6.80 20.72
CA VAL A 235 -4.68 6.16 19.40
C VAL A 235 -3.48 5.25 19.23
N GLY A 236 -3.69 4.11 18.56
CA GLY A 236 -2.63 3.27 18.02
C GLY A 236 -2.47 3.47 16.51
N LEU A 237 -1.24 3.55 16.01
CA LEU A 237 -0.92 3.58 14.58
C LEU A 237 -0.02 2.38 14.23
N SER A 238 -0.55 1.48 13.41
CA SER A 238 0.15 0.27 12.95
C SER A 238 0.51 0.39 11.47
N PHE A 239 1.81 0.50 11.20
CA PHE A 239 2.35 0.58 9.84
C PHE A 239 2.72 -0.82 9.34
N ASP A 240 2.98 -0.95 8.05
CA ASP A 240 3.57 -2.16 7.47
C ASP A 240 5.08 -2.00 7.19
N GLY A 241 5.69 -3.05 6.64
CA GLY A 241 7.14 -3.17 6.49
C GLY A 241 7.80 -2.03 5.70
N ASP A 242 7.13 -1.46 4.70
CA ASP A 242 7.64 -0.33 3.91
C ASP A 242 6.87 0.99 4.10
N GLY A 243 5.86 1.01 4.98
CA GLY A 243 5.18 2.22 5.42
C GLY A 243 4.22 2.83 4.39
N ASP A 244 3.72 2.04 3.44
CA ASP A 244 2.70 2.49 2.49
C ASP A 244 1.27 2.32 3.03
N ARG A 245 1.10 1.56 4.12
CA ARG A 245 -0.18 1.31 4.78
C ARG A 245 -0.23 1.83 6.22
N LEU A 246 -1.45 2.17 6.63
CA LEU A 246 -1.79 2.42 8.03
C LEU A 246 -3.09 1.71 8.40
N ILE A 247 -3.04 0.98 9.52
CA ILE A 247 -4.24 0.58 10.28
C ILE A 247 -4.17 1.26 11.64
N ALA A 248 -5.29 1.83 12.09
CA ALA A 248 -5.36 2.52 13.36
C ALA A 248 -6.09 1.69 14.41
N ILE A 249 -5.86 2.02 15.68
CA ILE A 249 -6.56 1.46 16.83
C ILE A 249 -7.15 2.62 17.63
N ASP A 250 -8.44 2.55 17.96
CA ASP A 250 -9.08 3.53 18.82
C ASP A 250 -8.68 3.39 20.30
N GLU A 251 -9.06 4.36 21.14
CA GLU A 251 -8.74 4.39 22.58
C GLU A 251 -9.34 3.21 23.36
N LYS A 252 -10.28 2.47 22.76
CA LYS A 252 -10.95 1.29 23.34
C LYS A 252 -10.30 -0.02 22.88
N GLY A 253 -9.30 0.05 21.99
CA GLY A 253 -8.62 -1.11 21.44
C GLY A 253 -9.33 -1.75 20.24
N ASN A 254 -10.27 -1.05 19.59
CA ASN A 254 -10.90 -1.53 18.35
C ASN A 254 -10.05 -1.15 17.14
N ILE A 255 -10.00 -2.04 16.15
CA ILE A 255 -9.34 -1.79 14.88
C ILE A 255 -10.17 -0.82 14.04
N VAL A 256 -9.51 0.22 13.52
CA VAL A 256 -10.03 1.20 12.58
C VAL A 256 -9.31 0.99 11.25
N ASP A 257 -10.02 0.40 10.28
CA ASP A 257 -9.43 0.01 8.99
C ASP A 257 -9.32 1.18 8.00
N GLY A 258 -8.76 0.90 6.81
CA GLY A 258 -8.56 1.91 5.79
C GLY A 258 -9.85 2.59 5.31
N ASP A 259 -10.98 1.90 5.31
CA ASP A 259 -12.26 2.51 4.92
C ASP A 259 -12.72 3.54 5.94
N GLN A 260 -12.62 3.21 7.23
CA GLN A 260 -12.96 4.12 8.32
C GLN A 260 -12.00 5.33 8.34
N ILE A 261 -10.70 5.12 8.13
CA ILE A 261 -9.72 6.21 8.05
C ILE A 261 -10.04 7.12 6.85
N MET A 262 -10.27 6.56 5.66
CA MET A 262 -10.67 7.34 4.48
C MET A 262 -11.97 8.11 4.72
N PHE A 263 -12.94 7.52 5.40
CA PHE A 263 -14.20 8.17 5.74
C PHE A 263 -14.00 9.37 6.67
N ILE A 264 -13.23 9.21 7.74
CA ILE A 264 -12.90 10.29 8.69
C ILE A 264 -12.20 11.44 7.96
N CYS A 265 -11.15 11.13 7.19
CA CYS A 265 -10.40 12.13 6.44
C CYS A 265 -11.26 12.81 5.37
N GLY A 266 -12.03 12.05 4.61
CA GLY A 266 -12.91 12.58 3.56
C GLY A 266 -14.01 13.47 4.10
N LYS A 267 -14.66 13.08 5.21
CA LYS A 267 -15.64 13.91 5.91
C LYS A 267 -15.02 15.24 6.33
N TYR A 268 -13.88 15.20 7.03
CA TYR A 268 -13.21 16.41 7.48
C TYR A 268 -12.76 17.30 6.32
N MET A 269 -12.13 16.72 5.29
CA MET A 269 -11.71 17.45 4.09
C MET A 269 -12.91 18.10 3.37
N LYS A 270 -14.08 17.45 3.33
CA LYS A 270 -15.28 18.05 2.76
C LYS A 270 -15.79 19.22 3.60
N GLU A 271 -15.85 19.06 4.93
CA GLU A 271 -16.27 20.13 5.85
C GLU A 271 -15.36 21.37 5.74
N GLN A 272 -14.07 21.16 5.48
CA GLN A 272 -13.09 22.23 5.25
C GLN A 272 -13.06 22.75 3.79
N GLY A 273 -13.90 22.23 2.89
CA GLY A 273 -13.91 22.62 1.47
C GLY A 273 -12.66 22.21 0.68
N ARG A 274 -11.89 21.24 1.17
CA ARG A 274 -10.63 20.74 0.60
C ARG A 274 -10.79 19.45 -0.20
N LEU A 275 -11.87 18.70 -0.04
CA LEU A 275 -12.12 17.47 -0.80
C LEU A 275 -12.51 17.80 -2.25
N LYS A 276 -11.61 17.54 -3.21
CA LYS A 276 -11.85 17.86 -4.62
C LYS A 276 -13.04 17.09 -5.15
N HIS A 277 -13.94 17.81 -5.82
CA HIS A 277 -15.18 17.29 -6.38
C HIS A 277 -16.13 16.63 -5.36
N SER A 278 -15.88 16.78 -4.05
CA SER A 278 -16.57 16.00 -3.00
C SER A 278 -16.57 14.49 -3.29
N THR A 279 -15.44 13.96 -3.78
CA THR A 279 -15.34 12.57 -4.24
C THR A 279 -14.18 11.84 -3.54
N ILE A 280 -14.39 10.56 -3.22
CA ILE A 280 -13.35 9.63 -2.76
C ILE A 280 -13.27 8.44 -3.72
N VAL A 281 -12.05 8.09 -4.12
CA VAL A 281 -11.79 6.88 -4.92
C VAL A 281 -11.47 5.71 -4.01
N SER A 282 -12.11 4.57 -4.21
CA SER A 282 -11.84 3.36 -3.45
C SER A 282 -11.88 2.14 -4.36
N THR A 283 -11.37 1.00 -3.93
CA THR A 283 -11.58 -0.24 -4.69
C THR A 283 -12.95 -0.82 -4.37
N VAL A 284 -13.43 -1.69 -5.26
CA VAL A 284 -14.66 -2.47 -5.04
C VAL A 284 -14.65 -3.34 -3.77
N MET A 285 -13.51 -3.49 -3.08
CA MET A 285 -13.37 -4.25 -1.84
C MET A 285 -13.78 -3.46 -0.58
N SER A 286 -13.88 -2.13 -0.66
CA SER A 286 -14.35 -1.34 0.48
C SER A 286 -15.75 -1.76 0.91
N ASN A 287 -16.02 -1.64 2.20
CA ASN A 287 -17.23 -2.15 2.83
C ASN A 287 -18.48 -1.37 2.42
N LEU A 288 -19.64 -2.01 2.31
CA LEU A 288 -20.90 -1.33 1.99
C LEU A 288 -21.24 -0.17 2.94
N GLY A 289 -20.86 -0.29 4.22
CA GLY A 289 -21.01 0.75 5.22
C GLY A 289 -20.25 2.04 4.88
N PHE A 290 -19.10 1.92 4.21
CA PHE A 290 -18.33 3.06 3.72
C PHE A 290 -19.13 3.82 2.67
N TYR A 291 -19.61 3.12 1.64
CA TYR A 291 -20.38 3.72 0.55
C TYR A 291 -21.68 4.38 1.05
N LYS A 292 -22.45 3.70 1.91
CA LYS A 292 -23.67 4.27 2.51
C LYS A 292 -23.35 5.48 3.39
N GLY A 293 -22.26 5.43 4.15
CA GLY A 293 -21.80 6.57 4.95
C GLY A 293 -21.47 7.78 4.08
N LEU A 294 -20.72 7.59 2.99
CA LEU A 294 -20.37 8.67 2.07
C LEU A 294 -21.60 9.30 1.43
N GLU A 295 -22.59 8.48 1.03
CA GLU A 295 -23.85 8.96 0.46
C GLU A 295 -24.60 9.87 1.44
N VAL A 296 -24.69 9.50 2.72
CA VAL A 296 -25.32 10.33 3.76
C VAL A 296 -24.63 11.69 3.90
N LEU A 297 -23.31 11.73 3.74
CA LEU A 297 -22.53 12.96 3.77
C LEU A 297 -22.57 13.72 2.44
N GLY A 298 -23.23 13.20 1.40
CA GLY A 298 -23.20 13.74 0.03
C GLY A 298 -21.81 13.72 -0.59
N ILE A 299 -20.96 12.77 -0.21
CA ILE A 299 -19.66 12.51 -0.83
C ILE A 299 -19.87 11.45 -1.92
N HIS A 300 -19.41 11.74 -3.12
CA HIS A 300 -19.44 10.78 -4.22
C HIS A 300 -18.37 9.71 -4.01
N SER A 301 -18.68 8.47 -4.33
CA SER A 301 -17.73 7.36 -4.32
C SER A 301 -17.45 6.90 -5.75
N VAL A 302 -16.18 6.64 -6.06
CA VAL A 302 -15.76 6.10 -7.36
C VAL A 302 -15.05 4.76 -7.11
N PRO A 303 -15.75 3.63 -7.29
CA PRO A 303 -15.15 2.32 -7.11
C PRO A 303 -14.29 1.93 -8.33
N THR A 304 -13.08 1.43 -8.08
CA THR A 304 -12.15 0.90 -9.09
C THR A 304 -11.92 -0.60 -8.92
N ALA A 305 -11.25 -1.22 -9.89
CA ALA A 305 -10.69 -2.57 -9.71
C ALA A 305 -9.69 -2.59 -8.53
N VAL A 306 -9.45 -3.79 -7.98
CA VAL A 306 -8.55 -4.00 -6.83
C VAL A 306 -7.09 -3.77 -7.24
N GLY A 307 -6.36 -3.01 -6.42
CA GLY A 307 -4.97 -2.62 -6.67
C GLY A 307 -4.79 -1.11 -6.63
N ASP A 308 -3.78 -0.66 -5.89
CA ASP A 308 -3.43 0.75 -5.71
C ASP A 308 -3.26 1.52 -7.02
N ARG A 309 -2.74 0.86 -8.06
CA ARG A 309 -2.57 1.43 -9.39
C ARG A 309 -3.87 1.96 -9.99
N TYR A 310 -4.96 1.21 -9.91
CA TYR A 310 -6.24 1.64 -10.48
C TYR A 310 -6.84 2.83 -9.72
N VAL A 311 -6.62 2.88 -8.40
CA VAL A 311 -7.01 4.01 -7.56
C VAL A 311 -6.24 5.27 -8.00
N VAL A 312 -4.92 5.18 -8.10
CA VAL A 312 -4.06 6.30 -8.54
C VAL A 312 -4.41 6.76 -9.96
N GLU A 313 -4.62 5.84 -10.89
CA GLU A 313 -4.99 6.16 -12.28
C GLU A 313 -6.30 6.96 -12.36
N GLU A 314 -7.33 6.53 -11.64
CA GLU A 314 -8.62 7.24 -11.61
C GLU A 314 -8.50 8.60 -10.91
N MET A 315 -7.76 8.68 -9.80
CA MET A 315 -7.49 9.95 -9.12
C MET A 315 -6.78 10.95 -10.03
N LYS A 316 -5.76 10.52 -10.78
CA LYS A 316 -5.02 11.37 -11.74
C LYS A 316 -5.92 11.82 -12.89
N LYS A 317 -6.66 10.88 -13.48
CA LYS A 317 -7.54 11.13 -14.64
C LYS A 317 -8.63 12.14 -14.32
N SER A 318 -9.24 12.03 -13.15
CA SER A 318 -10.43 12.79 -12.77
C SER A 318 -10.14 13.93 -11.79
N GLY A 319 -8.88 14.12 -11.39
CA GLY A 319 -8.45 15.25 -10.54
C GLY A 319 -8.84 15.13 -9.07
N PHE A 320 -9.02 13.91 -8.56
CA PHE A 320 -9.38 13.66 -7.15
C PHE A 320 -8.15 13.69 -6.25
N ASN A 321 -8.33 14.06 -4.97
CA ASN A 321 -7.22 14.20 -4.01
C ASN A 321 -7.24 13.25 -2.81
N LEU A 322 -8.27 12.41 -2.67
CA LEU A 322 -8.32 11.35 -1.66
C LEU A 322 -8.80 10.04 -2.27
N GLY A 323 -8.10 8.96 -1.95
CA GLY A 323 -8.52 7.61 -2.27
C GLY A 323 -7.64 6.55 -1.63
N GLY A 324 -8.03 5.29 -1.74
CA GLY A 324 -7.27 4.20 -1.14
C GLY A 324 -8.00 2.87 -1.06
N GLU A 325 -7.50 2.01 -0.18
CA GLU A 325 -7.97 0.65 0.03
C GLU A 325 -8.27 0.38 1.51
N GLN A 326 -9.19 -0.55 1.78
CA GLN A 326 -9.48 -1.05 3.12
C GLN A 326 -8.24 -1.55 3.88
N SER A 327 -7.21 -2.01 3.15
CA SER A 327 -5.92 -2.45 3.67
C SER A 327 -5.11 -1.37 4.40
N GLY A 328 -5.52 -0.10 4.29
CA GLY A 328 -4.80 1.03 4.86
C GLY A 328 -3.86 1.73 3.88
N HIS A 329 -3.77 1.28 2.62
CA HIS A 329 -3.04 1.99 1.58
C HIS A 329 -3.87 3.21 1.14
N ILE A 330 -3.58 4.39 1.69
CA ILE A 330 -4.36 5.61 1.52
C ILE A 330 -3.48 6.71 0.91
N ILE A 331 -4.04 7.38 -0.09
CA ILE A 331 -3.37 8.35 -0.95
C ILE A 331 -4.00 9.73 -0.73
N PHE A 332 -3.19 10.67 -0.27
CA PHE A 332 -3.51 12.10 -0.29
C PHE A 332 -2.73 12.75 -1.43
N LEU A 333 -3.37 12.86 -2.60
CA LEU A 333 -2.66 13.22 -3.85
C LEU A 333 -2.22 14.69 -3.90
N ASP A 334 -2.74 15.53 -3.02
CA ASP A 334 -2.24 16.89 -2.82
C ASP A 334 -0.82 16.90 -2.20
N TYR A 335 -0.42 15.82 -1.53
CA TYR A 335 0.84 15.72 -0.80
C TYR A 335 1.78 14.62 -1.36
N ASN A 336 1.29 13.42 -1.62
CA ASN A 336 2.15 12.32 -2.09
C ASN A 336 1.54 11.61 -3.30
N THR A 337 2.39 10.95 -4.07
CA THR A 337 2.03 10.30 -5.35
C THR A 337 1.78 8.80 -5.24
N THR A 338 1.84 8.27 -4.01
CA THR A 338 1.58 6.87 -3.64
C THR A 338 0.94 6.82 -2.25
N GLY A 339 0.44 5.67 -1.83
CA GLY A 339 -0.02 5.45 -0.46
C GLY A 339 1.09 5.72 0.55
N ASP A 340 0.75 6.44 1.62
CA ASP A 340 1.71 6.86 2.64
C ASP A 340 1.08 6.70 4.03
N GLY A 341 1.54 5.67 4.75
CA GLY A 341 1.03 5.35 6.07
C GLY A 341 1.34 6.45 7.09
N LEU A 342 2.56 7.02 7.05
CA LEU A 342 2.98 8.07 7.97
C LEU A 342 2.15 9.34 7.76
N LEU A 343 1.99 9.77 6.51
CA LEU A 343 1.14 10.90 6.15
C LEU A 343 -0.31 10.67 6.60
N THR A 344 -0.85 9.49 6.32
CA THR A 344 -2.21 9.14 6.75
C THR A 344 -2.36 9.21 8.27
N GLY A 345 -1.35 8.75 9.01
CA GLY A 345 -1.31 8.82 10.47
C GLY A 345 -1.30 10.26 10.98
N LEU A 346 -0.48 11.12 10.37
CA LEU A 346 -0.46 12.55 10.67
C LEU A 346 -1.82 13.21 10.44
N GLN A 347 -2.43 12.97 9.28
CA GLN A 347 -3.73 13.57 8.95
C GLN A 347 -4.83 13.08 9.90
N LEU A 348 -4.82 11.80 10.27
CA LEU A 348 -5.80 11.24 11.22
C LEU A 348 -5.66 11.86 12.62
N VAL A 349 -4.44 11.94 13.15
CA VAL A 349 -4.19 12.55 14.48
C VAL A 349 -4.48 14.05 14.46
N ASN A 350 -4.14 14.74 13.37
CA ASN A 350 -4.47 16.15 13.19
C ASN A 350 -5.99 16.39 13.24
N ILE A 351 -6.81 15.48 12.70
CA ILE A 351 -8.27 15.55 12.80
C ILE A 351 -8.73 15.34 14.24
N MET A 352 -8.19 14.36 14.97
CA MET A 352 -8.48 14.16 16.39
C MET A 352 -8.18 15.42 17.20
N LYS A 353 -6.98 16.00 17.00
CA LYS A 353 -6.54 17.25 17.65
C LYS A 353 -7.46 18.43 17.31
N SER A 354 -7.76 18.64 16.03
CA SER A 354 -8.57 19.78 15.57
C SER A 354 -10.02 19.70 16.05
N THR A 355 -10.58 18.48 16.10
CA THR A 355 -11.99 18.27 16.48
C THR A 355 -12.19 18.04 17.97
N GLN A 356 -11.12 17.76 18.73
CA GLN A 356 -11.15 17.39 20.14
C GLN A 356 -12.05 16.16 20.39
N LYS A 357 -12.10 15.24 19.43
CA LYS A 357 -12.87 13.99 19.49
C LYS A 357 -11.95 12.79 19.59
N THR A 358 -12.43 11.74 20.24
CA THR A 358 -11.70 10.46 20.27
C THR A 358 -11.82 9.74 18.93
N LEU A 359 -10.90 8.80 18.66
CA LEU A 359 -10.93 8.08 17.41
C LEU A 359 -12.20 7.21 17.29
N SER A 360 -12.68 6.63 18.40
CA SER A 360 -13.92 5.85 18.36
C SER A 360 -15.16 6.69 18.03
N GLU A 361 -15.21 7.97 18.46
CA GLU A 361 -16.28 8.89 18.11
C GLU A 361 -16.25 9.25 16.62
N LEU A 362 -15.07 9.50 16.06
CA LEU A 362 -14.89 9.79 14.64
C LEU A 362 -15.24 8.57 13.77
N ALA A 363 -14.80 7.38 14.17
CA ALA A 363 -15.04 6.14 13.45
C ALA A 363 -16.50 5.66 13.49
N ALA A 364 -17.25 6.01 14.56
CA ALA A 364 -18.65 5.60 14.74
C ALA A 364 -19.62 6.19 13.71
N ASP A 365 -19.23 7.28 13.04
CA ASP A 365 -20.04 7.90 11.98
C ASP A 365 -20.17 6.98 10.74
N MET A 366 -19.26 6.02 10.56
CA MET A 366 -19.33 4.97 9.55
C MET A 366 -19.62 3.62 10.21
N LYS A 367 -20.84 3.11 10.01
CA LYS A 367 -21.21 1.75 10.47
C LYS A 367 -20.77 0.71 9.45
N LYS A 368 -19.77 -0.09 9.81
CA LYS A 368 -19.37 -1.25 9.01
C LYS A 368 -20.48 -2.29 8.96
N PHE A 369 -20.75 -2.78 7.76
CA PHE A 369 -21.58 -3.96 7.56
C PHE A 369 -20.75 -5.20 7.93
N PRO A 370 -21.35 -6.20 8.61
CA PRO A 370 -20.81 -7.54 8.62
C PRO A 370 -20.33 -7.98 7.24
N GLN A 371 -19.17 -8.62 7.18
CA GLN A 371 -18.54 -9.08 5.94
C GLN A 371 -18.00 -10.49 6.17
N LYS A 372 -18.27 -11.40 5.23
CA LYS A 372 -17.69 -12.74 5.21
C LYS A 372 -17.03 -12.98 3.86
N LEU A 373 -15.79 -13.47 3.88
CA LEU A 373 -15.01 -13.82 2.69
C LEU A 373 -14.57 -15.29 2.80
N VAL A 374 -14.87 -16.09 1.79
CA VAL A 374 -14.44 -17.50 1.69
C VAL A 374 -13.69 -17.72 0.38
N ASN A 375 -12.55 -18.39 0.48
CA ASN A 375 -11.73 -18.80 -0.66
C ASN A 375 -12.09 -20.23 -1.07
N VAL A 376 -12.41 -20.44 -2.34
CA VAL A 376 -12.76 -21.76 -2.91
C VAL A 376 -11.77 -22.10 -4.02
N ARG A 377 -11.06 -23.23 -3.89
CA ARG A 377 -10.19 -23.74 -4.96
C ARG A 377 -11.04 -24.29 -6.10
N VAL A 378 -10.74 -23.87 -7.32
CA VAL A 378 -11.54 -24.23 -8.50
C VAL A 378 -10.64 -24.65 -9.66
N THR A 379 -11.17 -25.52 -10.53
CA THR A 379 -10.49 -25.98 -11.75
C THR A 379 -10.26 -24.86 -12.76
N ASP A 380 -11.22 -23.94 -12.86
CA ASP A 380 -11.14 -22.75 -13.70
C ASP A 380 -11.65 -21.53 -12.92
N LYS A 381 -10.75 -20.63 -12.57
CA LYS A 381 -11.08 -19.41 -11.82
C LYS A 381 -11.70 -18.31 -12.70
N HIS A 382 -11.45 -18.34 -14.01
CA HIS A 382 -11.84 -17.24 -14.90
C HIS A 382 -13.29 -17.33 -15.34
N HIS A 383 -13.84 -18.55 -15.44
CA HIS A 383 -15.20 -18.78 -15.90
C HIS A 383 -16.19 -19.11 -14.76
N VAL A 384 -15.84 -18.79 -13.50
CA VAL A 384 -16.70 -19.11 -12.35
C VAL A 384 -18.05 -18.41 -12.41
N THR A 385 -18.06 -17.16 -12.86
CA THR A 385 -19.27 -16.34 -13.02
C THR A 385 -20.03 -16.64 -14.30
N ASP A 386 -19.42 -17.39 -15.23
CA ASP A 386 -20.03 -17.80 -16.49
C ASP A 386 -20.81 -19.12 -16.33
N ASN A 387 -20.55 -19.87 -15.25
CA ASN A 387 -21.33 -21.04 -14.89
C ASN A 387 -22.77 -20.64 -14.54
N GLU A 388 -23.75 -21.16 -15.29
CA GLU A 388 -25.16 -20.78 -15.16
C GLU A 388 -25.72 -21.00 -13.76
N LYS A 389 -25.30 -22.05 -13.04
CA LYS A 389 -25.78 -22.33 -11.68
C LYS A 389 -25.18 -21.39 -10.65
N VAL A 390 -23.89 -21.07 -10.79
CA VAL A 390 -23.21 -20.09 -9.92
C VAL A 390 -23.84 -18.71 -10.12
N LYS A 391 -24.07 -18.31 -11.37
CA LYS A 391 -24.75 -17.06 -11.69
C LYS A 391 -26.17 -17.01 -11.12
N ALA A 392 -26.95 -18.07 -11.27
CA ALA A 392 -28.32 -18.14 -10.75
C ALA A 392 -28.39 -18.00 -9.23
N VAL A 393 -27.47 -18.63 -8.48
CA VAL A 393 -27.45 -18.49 -7.02
C VAL A 393 -27.01 -17.09 -6.58
N ILE A 394 -26.09 -16.45 -7.31
CA ILE A 394 -25.69 -15.05 -7.05
C ILE A 394 -26.90 -14.13 -7.25
N GLU A 395 -27.58 -14.21 -8.40
CA GLU A 395 -28.75 -13.39 -8.71
C GLU A 395 -29.89 -13.59 -7.68
N GLN A 396 -30.10 -14.84 -7.23
CA GLN A 396 -31.08 -15.14 -6.19
C GLN A 396 -30.73 -14.45 -4.86
N VAL A 397 -29.48 -14.56 -4.42
CA VAL A 397 -29.02 -13.95 -3.17
C VAL A 397 -29.05 -12.43 -3.25
N GLU A 398 -28.65 -11.84 -4.37
CA GLU A 398 -28.72 -10.39 -4.59
C GLU A 398 -30.17 -9.87 -4.54
N ALA A 399 -31.11 -10.63 -5.11
CA ALA A 399 -32.54 -10.30 -5.04
C ALA A 399 -33.08 -10.36 -3.61
N GLU A 400 -32.65 -11.33 -2.80
CA GLU A 400 -33.02 -11.45 -1.38
C GLU A 400 -32.48 -10.29 -0.53
N MET A 401 -31.29 -9.76 -0.86
CA MET A 401 -30.69 -8.63 -0.16
C MET A 401 -31.43 -7.31 -0.40
N ASN A 402 -32.15 -7.15 -1.53
CA ASN A 402 -32.96 -5.97 -1.87
C ASN A 402 -32.23 -4.62 -1.65
N GLY A 403 -30.94 -4.55 -1.98
CA GLY A 403 -30.10 -3.34 -1.82
C GLY A 403 -29.59 -3.09 -0.39
N ASP A 404 -29.91 -3.95 0.58
CA ASP A 404 -29.36 -3.90 1.93
C ASP A 404 -28.22 -4.90 2.17
N GLY A 405 -27.52 -5.25 1.10
CA GLY A 405 -26.36 -6.11 1.12
C GLY A 405 -25.66 -6.11 -0.22
N ARG A 406 -24.53 -6.81 -0.30
CA ARG A 406 -23.74 -6.93 -1.52
C ARG A 406 -23.06 -8.29 -1.59
N ILE A 407 -23.03 -8.86 -2.80
CA ILE A 407 -22.18 -10.00 -3.15
C ILE A 407 -21.01 -9.54 -4.01
N LEU A 408 -19.84 -10.14 -3.80
CA LEU A 408 -18.69 -9.99 -4.67
C LEU A 408 -18.02 -11.35 -4.87
N VAL A 409 -18.09 -11.87 -6.09
CA VAL A 409 -17.40 -13.10 -6.50
C VAL A 409 -16.32 -12.74 -7.50
N ARG A 410 -15.05 -13.09 -7.22
CA ARG A 410 -13.93 -12.76 -8.11
C ARG A 410 -12.83 -13.81 -8.10
N PRO A 411 -12.09 -13.99 -9.21
CA PRO A 411 -10.89 -14.82 -9.20
C PRO A 411 -9.77 -14.22 -8.35
N SER A 412 -8.91 -15.08 -7.79
CA SER A 412 -7.60 -14.67 -7.25
C SER A 412 -6.63 -14.42 -8.41
N GLY A 413 -5.85 -13.34 -8.34
CA GLY A 413 -4.80 -13.06 -9.34
C GLY A 413 -3.64 -14.05 -9.24
N THR A 414 -3.25 -14.41 -8.02
CA THR A 414 -2.04 -15.19 -7.71
C THR A 414 -2.29 -16.68 -7.51
N GLU A 415 -3.51 -17.08 -7.13
CA GLU A 415 -3.82 -18.46 -6.74
C GLU A 415 -4.92 -19.06 -7.64
N PRO A 416 -5.01 -20.40 -7.79
CA PRO A 416 -6.07 -21.09 -8.52
C PRO A 416 -7.35 -21.21 -7.67
N LEU A 417 -7.85 -20.06 -7.19
CA LEU A 417 -9.04 -19.99 -6.35
C LEU A 417 -9.93 -18.81 -6.72
N VAL A 418 -11.19 -18.91 -6.32
CA VAL A 418 -12.21 -17.86 -6.38
C VAL A 418 -12.50 -17.39 -4.97
N ARG A 419 -12.71 -16.08 -4.83
CA ARG A 419 -13.07 -15.42 -3.59
C ARG A 419 -14.55 -15.07 -3.63
N VAL A 420 -15.31 -15.61 -2.68
CA VAL A 420 -16.74 -15.36 -2.51
C VAL A 420 -16.91 -14.49 -1.27
N MET A 421 -17.43 -13.28 -1.46
CA MET A 421 -17.67 -12.32 -0.39
C MET A 421 -19.15 -11.94 -0.31
N ALA A 422 -19.68 -11.83 0.91
CA ALA A 422 -20.98 -11.21 1.15
C ALA A 422 -20.90 -10.17 2.26
N GLU A 423 -21.66 -9.10 2.09
CA GLU A 423 -21.92 -8.07 3.08
C GLU A 423 -23.42 -7.94 3.29
N ALA A 424 -23.86 -7.95 4.54
CA ALA A 424 -25.26 -7.94 4.91
C ALA A 424 -25.44 -7.28 6.29
N PRO A 425 -26.66 -6.95 6.71
CA PRO A 425 -26.90 -6.22 7.96
C PRO A 425 -26.55 -7.03 9.22
N THR A 426 -26.49 -8.37 9.12
CA THR A 426 -26.14 -9.27 10.22
C THR A 426 -25.13 -10.32 9.80
N GLU A 427 -24.36 -10.84 10.75
CA GLU A 427 -23.37 -11.90 10.52
C GLU A 427 -24.04 -13.20 10.04
N GLU A 428 -25.21 -13.53 10.57
CA GLU A 428 -25.96 -14.73 10.21
C GLU A 428 -26.40 -14.71 8.75
N LEU A 429 -26.82 -13.54 8.24
CA LEU A 429 -27.17 -13.37 6.84
C LEU A 429 -25.93 -13.49 5.95
N CYS A 430 -24.83 -12.82 6.32
CA CYS A 430 -23.55 -12.96 5.61
C CYS A 430 -23.12 -14.42 5.48
N GLU A 431 -23.15 -15.17 6.58
CA GLU A 431 -22.77 -16.58 6.60
C GLU A 431 -23.68 -17.42 5.71
N ALA A 432 -25.00 -17.28 5.87
CA ALA A 432 -25.97 -18.00 5.06
C ALA A 432 -25.81 -17.73 3.55
N TYR A 433 -25.56 -16.48 3.16
CA TYR A 433 -25.35 -16.10 1.76
C TYR A 433 -24.05 -16.66 1.18
N VAL A 434 -22.94 -16.52 1.91
CA VAL A 434 -21.65 -17.06 1.45
C VAL A 434 -21.70 -18.58 1.35
N GLU A 435 -22.24 -19.27 2.36
CA GLU A 435 -22.33 -20.74 2.36
C GLU A 435 -23.15 -21.28 1.20
N ARG A 436 -24.26 -20.63 0.85
CA ARG A 436 -25.08 -21.00 -0.30
C ARG A 436 -24.31 -20.90 -1.61
N ILE A 437 -23.62 -19.77 -1.84
CA ILE A 437 -22.85 -19.56 -3.07
C ILE A 437 -21.66 -20.54 -3.10
N VAL A 438 -20.91 -20.66 -1.99
CA VAL A 438 -19.75 -21.56 -1.88
C VAL A 438 -20.14 -23.02 -2.13
N SER A 439 -21.30 -23.46 -1.64
CA SER A 439 -21.78 -24.83 -1.87
C SER A 439 -21.98 -25.11 -3.37
N VAL A 440 -22.59 -24.18 -4.11
CA VAL A 440 -22.78 -24.31 -5.56
C VAL A 440 -21.44 -24.23 -6.31
N VAL A 441 -20.54 -23.31 -5.93
CA VAL A 441 -19.20 -23.24 -6.56
C VAL A 441 -18.44 -24.55 -6.36
N LYS A 442 -18.53 -25.17 -5.17
CA LYS A 442 -17.88 -26.44 -4.91
C LYS A 442 -18.47 -27.59 -5.72
N GLU A 443 -19.79 -27.70 -5.77
CA GLU A 443 -20.46 -28.76 -6.53
C GLU A 443 -20.12 -28.70 -8.03
N GLU A 444 -20.00 -27.51 -8.59
CA GLU A 444 -19.82 -27.30 -10.03
C GLU A 444 -18.36 -27.27 -10.47
N MET A 445 -17.46 -26.73 -9.65
CA MET A 445 -16.14 -26.31 -10.11
C MET A 445 -14.98 -26.68 -9.16
N GLU A 446 -15.25 -27.40 -8.07
CA GLU A 446 -14.21 -27.77 -7.11
C GLU A 446 -13.12 -28.63 -7.75
N LEU A 447 -11.89 -28.23 -7.48
CA LEU A 447 -10.71 -29.01 -7.80
C LEU A 447 -10.60 -30.11 -6.74
N LYS A 448 -11.18 -31.28 -7.02
CA LYS A 448 -11.05 -32.46 -6.14
C LYS A 448 -9.59 -32.91 -6.16
N GLU A 449 -9.01 -33.05 -4.96
CA GLU A 449 -7.62 -33.54 -4.77
C GLU A 449 -7.38 -34.92 -5.39
#